data_AF-A0A2V7W4D4-F1
#
_entry.id   AF-A0A2V7W4D4-F1
#
_cell.length_a   1.000
_cell.length_b   1.000
_cell.length_c   1.000
_cell.angle_alpha   90.00
_cell.angle_beta   90.00
_cell.angle_gamma   90.00
#
_symmetry.space_group_name_H-M   'P 1'
#
loop_
_entity.id
_entity.type
_entity.pdbx_description
1 polymer ?
#
loop_
_entity_poly.entity_id
_entity_poly.type
_entity_poly.pdbx_seq_one_letter_code
_entity_poly.pdbx_strand_id
1 'polypeptide(L)'
;MGSQKKEFAVPMVERLEAEIRKRGANPERIAFHALWWAPILDDKERELMNGMLSHTRLDWLRLRTFVVNNLADAVAYHKSYAMPDSQNERPVYTQITQTVAMEMNELAKKVHPTSPLVVIAHSLGCHIMSNYIWDTQQPASEPKHVIKQASPFENCETLTAMKTFGCNVPLFLLSNENIEPIRFPGDGIAAAFPQATPAQIESVAKWTNFFDRDDVFGWPLAPLSTAYGKIVNDVQVNVGGWFTSATPLSHDQYWTDNDVIRPIAASLADILALL
;
A
#
# COMPACT_ATOMS: atom_id res chain seq x y z
N MET A 1 -5.48 -7.77 3.83
CA MET A 1 -6.53 -7.60 4.86
C MET A 1 -6.16 -8.42 6.06
N GLY A 2 -6.45 -7.97 7.30
CA GLY A 2 -5.79 -8.33 8.57
C GLY A 2 -5.54 -9.80 8.90
N SER A 3 -6.16 -10.74 8.17
CA SER A 3 -5.99 -12.20 8.29
C SER A 3 -5.38 -12.87 7.05
N GLN A 4 -4.64 -12.11 6.24
CA GLN A 4 -3.94 -12.64 5.07
C GLN A 4 -2.90 -13.67 5.48
N LYS A 5 -2.76 -14.73 4.67
CA LYS A 5 -1.65 -15.66 4.78
C LYS A 5 -0.36 -14.98 4.32
N LYS A 6 0.79 -15.43 4.82
CA LYS A 6 2.10 -14.90 4.46
C LYS A 6 2.36 -14.91 2.95
N GLU A 7 1.77 -15.86 2.23
CA GLU A 7 1.91 -16.05 0.78
C GLU A 7 0.86 -15.30 -0.06
N PHE A 8 0.10 -14.35 0.51
CA PHE A 8 -1.01 -13.67 -0.18
C PHE A 8 -0.64 -13.05 -1.53
N ALA A 9 0.60 -12.58 -1.67
CA ALA A 9 1.06 -11.88 -2.88
C ALA A 9 1.52 -12.83 -4.00
N VAL A 10 1.75 -14.13 -3.71
CA VAL A 10 2.33 -15.08 -4.67
C VAL A 10 1.54 -15.12 -6.00
N PRO A 11 0.20 -15.26 -6.00
CA PRO A 11 -0.56 -15.30 -7.26
C PRO A 11 -0.45 -14.01 -8.08
N MET A 12 -0.37 -12.86 -7.42
CA MET A 12 -0.18 -11.57 -8.11
C MET A 12 1.22 -11.51 -8.74
N VAL A 13 2.26 -11.87 -7.99
CA VAL A 13 3.65 -11.85 -8.47
C VAL A 13 3.81 -12.76 -9.68
N GLU A 14 3.33 -14.01 -9.62
CA GLU A 14 3.41 -14.94 -10.75
C GLU A 14 2.76 -14.38 -12.03
N ARG A 15 1.61 -13.71 -11.90
CA ARG A 15 0.90 -13.09 -13.03
C ARG A 15 1.62 -11.84 -13.54
N LEU A 16 2.17 -11.01 -12.65
CA LEU A 16 3.00 -9.87 -13.05
C LEU A 16 4.22 -10.33 -13.83
N GLU A 17 4.95 -11.33 -13.34
CA GLU A 17 6.10 -11.88 -14.05
C GLU A 17 5.74 -12.42 -15.43
N ALA A 18 4.63 -13.14 -15.53
CA ALA A 18 4.14 -13.65 -16.82
C ALA A 18 3.83 -12.52 -17.81
N GLU A 19 3.15 -11.46 -17.37
CA GLU A 19 2.84 -10.30 -18.21
C GLU A 19 4.07 -9.46 -18.56
N ILE A 20 5.05 -9.35 -17.66
CA ILE A 20 6.34 -8.69 -17.92
C ILE A 20 7.13 -9.46 -19.00
N ARG A 21 7.22 -10.80 -18.89
CA ARG A 21 7.87 -11.65 -19.90
C ARG A 21 7.21 -11.51 -21.27
N LYS A 22 5.86 -11.47 -21.33
CA LYS A 22 5.11 -11.25 -22.59
C LYS A 22 5.45 -9.91 -23.25
N ARG A 23 5.89 -8.92 -22.47
CA ARG A 23 6.33 -7.61 -22.96
C ARG A 23 7.81 -7.55 -23.35
N GLY A 24 8.53 -8.66 -23.27
CA GLY A 24 9.95 -8.74 -23.62
C GLY A 24 10.91 -8.22 -22.55
N ALA A 25 10.42 -7.89 -21.34
CA ALA A 25 11.25 -7.49 -20.21
C ALA A 25 11.59 -8.70 -19.32
N ASN A 26 12.72 -8.63 -18.60
CA ASN A 26 13.14 -9.70 -17.68
C ASN A 26 12.63 -9.43 -16.25
N PRO A 27 11.65 -10.19 -15.73
CA PRO A 27 11.16 -10.01 -14.36
C PRO A 27 12.19 -10.37 -13.29
N GLU A 28 13.24 -11.15 -13.60
CA GLU A 28 14.31 -11.49 -12.65
C GLU A 28 15.15 -10.26 -12.24
N ARG A 29 15.02 -9.14 -12.97
CA ARG A 29 15.59 -7.83 -12.57
C ARG A 29 14.79 -7.14 -11.47
N ILE A 30 13.67 -7.71 -11.02
CA ILE A 30 12.78 -7.15 -9.99
C ILE A 30 12.86 -8.02 -8.74
N ALA A 31 13.21 -7.42 -7.60
CA ALA A 31 13.12 -8.06 -6.30
C ALA A 31 11.70 -7.89 -5.74
N PHE A 32 10.79 -8.83 -6.05
CA PHE A 32 9.46 -8.84 -5.43
C PHE A 32 9.54 -9.20 -3.95
N HIS A 33 8.79 -8.48 -3.11
CA HIS A 33 8.77 -8.69 -1.67
C HIS A 33 7.38 -8.36 -1.11
N ALA A 34 6.80 -9.31 -0.37
CA ALA A 34 5.49 -9.15 0.22
C ALA A 34 5.62 -8.68 1.66
N LEU A 35 4.96 -7.57 1.98
CA LEU A 35 4.93 -7.02 3.33
C LEU A 35 3.74 -7.63 4.10
N TRP A 36 4.02 -8.36 5.18
CA TRP A 36 3.01 -9.10 5.94
C TRP A 36 2.90 -8.61 7.39
N TRP A 37 1.90 -7.78 7.67
CA TRP A 37 1.66 -7.15 8.98
C TRP A 37 0.48 -7.76 9.77
N ALA A 38 -0.33 -8.60 9.12
CA ALA A 38 -1.53 -9.24 9.66
C ALA A 38 -1.39 -9.81 11.09
N PRO A 39 -0.29 -10.51 11.45
CA PRO A 39 -0.15 -11.12 12.78
C PRO A 39 -0.23 -10.15 13.98
N ILE A 40 -0.04 -8.84 13.76
CA ILE A 40 -0.08 -7.83 14.83
C ILE A 40 -1.48 -7.69 15.43
N LEU A 41 -2.53 -7.93 14.62
CA LEU A 41 -3.93 -7.74 15.02
C LEU A 41 -4.70 -9.05 15.14
N ASP A 42 -4.24 -10.13 14.49
CA ASP A 42 -4.86 -11.46 14.46
C ASP A 42 -5.37 -11.94 15.83
N ASP A 43 -4.55 -11.85 16.88
CA ASP A 43 -4.93 -12.38 18.21
C ASP A 43 -6.02 -11.54 18.88
N LYS A 44 -5.97 -10.21 18.72
CA LYS A 44 -6.99 -9.29 19.26
C LYS A 44 -8.31 -9.43 18.50
N GLU A 45 -8.26 -9.59 17.18
CA GLU A 45 -9.45 -9.86 16.37
C GLU A 45 -10.11 -11.18 16.79
N ARG A 46 -9.32 -12.24 16.96
CA ARG A 46 -9.80 -13.55 17.37
C ARG A 46 -10.44 -13.52 18.75
N GLU A 47 -9.82 -12.83 19.71
CA GLU A 47 -10.36 -12.65 21.05
C GLU A 47 -11.69 -11.89 21.01
N LEU A 48 -11.75 -10.78 20.28
CA LEU A 48 -12.98 -9.99 20.10
C LEU A 48 -14.10 -10.85 19.49
N MET A 49 -13.81 -11.56 18.40
CA MET A 49 -14.79 -12.38 17.70
C MET A 49 -15.28 -13.54 18.59
N ASN A 50 -14.38 -14.23 19.30
CA ASN A 50 -14.75 -15.29 20.23
C ASN A 50 -15.60 -14.75 21.38
N GLY A 51 -15.24 -13.60 21.94
CA GLY A 51 -16.02 -12.91 22.98
C GLY A 51 -17.43 -12.58 22.52
N MET A 52 -17.58 -11.97 21.35
CA MET A 52 -18.89 -11.59 20.80
C MET A 52 -19.79 -12.78 20.47
N LEU A 53 -19.20 -13.91 20.06
CA LEU A 53 -19.93 -15.12 19.68
C LEU A 53 -20.20 -16.08 20.84
N SER A 54 -19.53 -15.89 21.98
CA SER A 54 -19.61 -16.80 23.13
C SER A 54 -21.01 -16.88 23.76
N HIS A 55 -21.81 -15.81 23.67
CA HIS A 55 -23.13 -15.73 24.32
C HIS A 55 -24.27 -15.32 23.39
N THR A 56 -23.99 -14.99 22.12
CA THR A 56 -25.01 -14.51 21.17
C THR A 56 -24.77 -15.10 19.78
N ARG A 57 -25.84 -15.59 19.14
CA ARG A 57 -25.81 -15.91 17.71
C ARG A 57 -25.95 -14.61 16.92
N LEU A 58 -24.92 -14.28 16.15
CA LEU A 58 -24.92 -13.08 15.31
C LEU A 58 -25.15 -13.48 13.85
N ASP A 59 -26.07 -12.78 13.19
CA ASP A 59 -26.25 -12.90 11.75
C ASP A 59 -25.12 -12.19 10.99
N TRP A 60 -24.98 -12.54 9.70
CA TRP A 60 -24.02 -11.92 8.77
C TRP A 60 -22.56 -12.04 9.22
N LEU A 61 -22.18 -13.16 9.85
CA LEU A 61 -20.83 -13.38 10.39
C LEU A 61 -19.70 -13.07 9.41
N ARG A 62 -19.86 -13.39 8.13
CA ARG A 62 -18.86 -13.08 7.08
C ARG A 62 -18.66 -11.58 6.91
N LEU A 63 -19.74 -10.81 6.84
CA LEU A 63 -19.67 -9.35 6.75
C LEU A 63 -19.11 -8.74 8.03
N ARG A 64 -19.50 -9.23 9.20
CA ARG A 64 -18.95 -8.77 10.49
C ARG A 64 -17.46 -9.04 10.61
N THR A 65 -17.01 -10.23 10.23
CA THR A 65 -15.59 -10.58 10.19
C THR A 65 -14.83 -9.67 9.23
N PHE A 66 -15.40 -9.42 8.04
CA PHE A 66 -14.81 -8.45 7.12
C PHE A 66 -14.69 -7.07 7.76
N VAL A 67 -15.76 -6.54 8.37
CA VAL A 67 -15.76 -5.24 9.04
C VAL A 67 -14.70 -5.16 10.14
N VAL A 68 -14.57 -6.21 10.97
CA VAL A 68 -13.53 -6.27 12.00
C VAL A 68 -12.15 -6.22 11.35
N ASN A 69 -11.87 -7.10 10.40
CA ASN A 69 -10.55 -7.23 9.76
C ASN A 69 -10.19 -6.08 8.78
N ASN A 70 -11.05 -5.07 8.66
CA ASN A 70 -10.89 -3.94 7.76
C ASN A 70 -10.97 -2.62 8.52
N LEU A 71 -12.13 -2.37 9.14
CA LEU A 71 -12.45 -1.10 9.77
C LEU A 71 -11.94 -1.07 11.21
N ALA A 72 -12.04 -2.16 11.96
CA ALA A 72 -11.49 -2.19 13.32
C ALA A 72 -9.96 -2.11 13.29
N ASP A 73 -9.31 -2.78 12.35
CA ASP A 73 -7.87 -2.65 12.11
C ASP A 73 -7.46 -1.22 11.79
N ALA A 74 -8.19 -0.56 10.90
CA ALA A 74 -7.88 0.81 10.53
C ALA A 74 -8.11 1.80 11.67
N VAL A 75 -9.16 1.59 12.48
CA VAL A 75 -9.40 2.36 13.70
C VAL A 75 -8.28 2.11 14.71
N ALA A 76 -7.83 0.86 14.88
CA ALA A 76 -6.72 0.52 15.78
C ALA A 76 -5.38 1.12 15.31
N TYR A 77 -5.18 1.24 13.99
CA TYR A 77 -4.00 1.84 13.39
C TYR A 77 -3.99 3.38 13.46
N HIS A 78 -5.15 4.01 13.66
CA HIS A 78 -5.34 5.45 13.49
C HIS A 78 -4.32 6.32 14.26
N LYS A 79 -3.62 7.19 13.54
CA LYS A 79 -2.70 8.20 14.08
C LYS A 79 -3.46 9.52 14.28
N SER A 80 -4.03 9.75 15.46
CA SER A 80 -4.66 11.05 15.76
C SER A 80 -3.60 12.10 16.10
N TYR A 81 -3.50 13.19 15.34
CA TYR A 81 -2.58 14.30 15.65
C TYR A 81 -3.01 15.14 16.88
N ALA A 82 -4.22 14.92 17.41
CA ALA A 82 -4.79 15.67 18.52
C ALA A 82 -4.48 15.08 19.91
N MET A 83 -3.83 13.92 20.00
CA MET A 83 -3.48 13.28 21.28
C MET A 83 -2.04 13.60 21.69
N PRO A 84 -1.77 14.00 22.95
CA PRO A 84 -0.43 14.30 23.44
C PRO A 84 0.55 13.14 23.18
N ASP A 85 1.79 13.51 22.87
CA ASP A 85 2.88 12.58 22.55
C ASP A 85 3.42 11.95 23.85
N SER A 86 2.58 11.19 24.56
CA SER A 86 3.06 10.30 25.60
C SER A 86 3.63 9.06 24.93
N GLN A 87 4.88 8.71 25.23
CA GLN A 87 5.75 7.80 24.47
C GLN A 87 5.26 6.34 24.32
N ASN A 88 3.99 6.04 24.61
CA ASN A 88 3.43 4.69 24.54
C ASN A 88 1.95 4.60 24.13
N GLU A 89 1.32 5.67 23.62
CA GLU A 89 -0.14 5.66 23.35
C GLU A 89 -0.56 4.98 22.03
N ARG A 90 0.37 4.59 21.15
CA ARG A 90 0.03 4.06 19.81
C ARG A 90 0.74 2.75 19.46
N PRO A 91 0.56 1.68 20.25
CA PRO A 91 1.31 0.44 20.09
C PRO A 91 1.09 -0.24 18.73
N VAL A 92 -0.10 -0.16 18.14
CA VAL A 92 -0.40 -0.80 16.84
C VAL A 92 0.30 -0.07 15.69
N TYR A 93 0.18 1.27 15.65
CA TYR A 93 0.88 2.09 14.66
C TYR A 93 2.39 1.82 14.69
N THR A 94 3.00 1.90 15.87
CA THR A 94 4.44 1.69 16.04
C THR A 94 4.86 0.27 15.63
N GLN A 95 4.11 -0.77 16.00
CA GLN A 95 4.41 -2.15 15.60
C GLN A 95 4.31 -2.37 14.09
N ILE A 96 3.29 -1.82 13.44
CA ILE A 96 3.13 -1.91 11.99
C ILE A 96 4.26 -1.16 11.28
N THR A 97 4.56 0.07 11.71
CA THR A 97 5.67 0.88 11.17
C THR A 97 7.02 0.17 11.33
N GLN A 98 7.27 -0.46 12.49
CA GLN A 98 8.47 -1.27 12.71
C GLN A 98 8.53 -2.49 11.79
N THR A 99 7.41 -3.16 11.58
CA THR A 99 7.31 -4.30 10.65
C THR A 99 7.60 -3.85 9.23
N VAL A 100 7.01 -2.73 8.78
CA VAL A 100 7.30 -2.14 7.46
C VAL A 100 8.79 -1.85 7.31
N ALA A 101 9.41 -1.23 8.31
CA ALA A 101 10.84 -0.94 8.28
C ALA A 101 11.72 -2.20 8.21
N MET A 102 11.37 -3.25 8.96
CA MET A 102 12.07 -4.53 8.91
C MET A 102 11.96 -5.17 7.51
N GLU A 103 10.76 -5.21 6.93
CA GLU A 103 10.55 -5.76 5.59
C GLU A 103 11.25 -4.93 4.50
N MET A 104 11.28 -3.60 4.64
CA MET A 104 12.07 -2.72 3.76
C MET A 104 13.57 -3.01 3.86
N ASN A 105 14.10 -3.25 5.07
CA ASN A 105 15.49 -3.63 5.26
C ASN A 105 15.81 -4.99 4.63
N GLU A 106 14.92 -5.99 4.75
CA GLU A 106 15.10 -7.29 4.09
C GLU A 106 15.07 -7.18 2.56
N LEU A 107 14.21 -6.31 2.01
CA LEU A 107 14.21 -6.02 0.58
C LEU A 107 15.48 -5.27 0.15
N ALA A 108 15.95 -4.30 0.94
CA ALA A 108 17.15 -3.52 0.65
C ALA A 108 18.41 -4.39 0.49
N LYS A 109 18.49 -5.52 1.19
CA LYS A 109 19.58 -6.50 1.03
C LYS A 109 19.66 -7.14 -0.36
N LYS A 110 18.58 -7.06 -1.15
CA LYS A 110 18.45 -7.69 -2.48
C LYS A 110 18.63 -6.70 -3.64
N VAL A 111 18.75 -5.40 -3.35
CA VAL A 111 18.77 -4.33 -4.36
C VAL A 111 19.91 -3.34 -4.11
N HIS A 112 20.18 -2.46 -5.08
CA HIS A 112 21.12 -1.37 -4.87
C HIS A 112 20.49 -0.29 -3.97
N PRO A 113 21.29 0.43 -3.14
CA PRO A 113 20.79 1.53 -2.29
C PRO A 113 20.00 2.63 -3.01
N THR A 114 20.14 2.73 -4.33
CA THR A 114 19.43 3.70 -5.17
C THR A 114 18.49 3.04 -6.19
N SER A 115 18.18 1.74 -6.08
CA SER A 115 17.24 1.10 -7.00
C SER A 115 15.87 1.80 -7.01
N PRO A 116 15.14 1.84 -8.13
CA PRO A 116 13.77 2.34 -8.16
C PRO A 116 12.88 1.56 -7.19
N LEU A 117 12.15 2.28 -6.33
CA LEU A 117 11.16 1.68 -5.43
C LEU A 117 9.77 1.74 -6.08
N VAL A 118 9.10 0.59 -6.14
CA VAL A 118 7.69 0.49 -6.55
C VAL A 118 6.87 -0.09 -5.41
N VAL A 119 5.83 0.63 -5.01
CA VAL A 119 4.90 0.19 -3.97
C VAL A 119 3.60 -0.28 -4.63
N ILE A 120 3.16 -1.48 -4.29
CA ILE A 120 1.85 -2.02 -4.68
C ILE A 120 1.08 -2.28 -3.39
N ALA A 121 -0.04 -1.60 -3.20
CA ALA A 121 -0.77 -1.59 -1.95
C ALA A 121 -2.28 -1.79 -2.17
N HIS A 122 -2.91 -2.47 -1.22
CA HIS A 122 -4.33 -2.81 -1.23
C HIS A 122 -4.97 -2.43 0.09
N SER A 123 -6.18 -1.86 0.05
CA SER A 123 -6.98 -1.63 1.25
C SER A 123 -6.21 -0.86 2.32
N LEU A 124 -6.22 -1.33 3.58
CA LEU A 124 -5.45 -0.73 4.69
C LEU A 124 -3.95 -0.62 4.40
N GLY A 125 -3.39 -1.50 3.56
CA GLY A 125 -2.00 -1.41 3.12
C GLY A 125 -1.70 -0.10 2.39
N CYS A 126 -2.68 0.51 1.72
CA CYS A 126 -2.53 1.83 1.09
C CYS A 126 -2.27 2.91 2.13
N HIS A 127 -3.05 2.91 3.22
CA HIS A 127 -2.90 3.87 4.31
C HIS A 127 -1.60 3.61 5.09
N ILE A 128 -1.28 2.34 5.37
CA ILE A 128 -0.03 1.96 6.05
C ILE A 128 1.19 2.48 5.27
N MET A 129 1.28 2.17 3.98
CA MET A 129 2.42 2.61 3.16
C MET A 129 2.44 4.13 2.98
N SER A 130 1.28 4.78 2.81
CA SER A 130 1.21 6.24 2.74
C SER A 130 1.74 6.91 3.99
N ASN A 131 1.35 6.44 5.19
CA ASN A 131 1.86 6.98 6.46
C ASN A 131 3.34 6.68 6.67
N TYR A 132 3.78 5.46 6.33
CA TYR A 132 5.19 5.10 6.43
C TYR A 132 6.06 6.04 5.58
N ILE A 133 5.69 6.24 4.30
CA ILE A 133 6.40 7.14 3.39
C ILE A 133 6.30 8.60 3.87
N TRP A 134 5.13 9.02 4.35
CA TRP A 134 4.95 10.37 4.90
C TRP A 134 5.90 10.63 6.08
N ASP A 135 6.04 9.66 6.98
CA ASP A 135 6.89 9.77 8.16
C ASP A 135 8.39 9.80 7.77
N THR A 136 8.82 9.05 6.74
CA THR A 136 10.21 9.15 6.24
C THR A 136 10.52 10.53 5.64
N GLN A 137 9.50 11.20 5.10
CA GLN A 137 9.58 12.51 4.44
C GLN A 137 9.64 13.72 5.39
N GLN A 138 9.40 13.54 6.70
CA GLN A 138 9.44 14.64 7.68
C GLN A 138 10.90 15.10 7.96
N PRO A 139 11.17 16.12 8.80
CA PRO A 139 12.54 16.53 9.19
C PRO A 139 13.21 15.62 10.24
N ALA A 140 14.53 15.40 10.15
CA ALA A 140 15.32 14.44 10.97
C ALA A 140 15.27 14.59 12.51
N SER A 141 14.62 15.62 13.05
CA SER A 141 14.46 15.87 14.49
C SER A 141 13.46 14.93 15.18
N GLU A 142 12.67 14.17 14.42
CA GLU A 142 11.82 13.11 14.97
C GLU A 142 12.53 11.74 14.93
N PRO A 143 12.24 10.79 15.85
CA PRO A 143 12.77 9.43 15.79
C PRO A 143 12.19 8.68 14.58
N LYS A 144 12.77 8.90 13.40
CA LYS A 144 12.13 8.58 12.11
C LYS A 144 12.48 7.24 11.52
N HIS A 145 13.63 6.70 11.89
CA HIS A 145 14.10 5.48 11.28
C HIS A 145 14.35 4.45 12.36
N VAL A 146 13.51 3.40 12.32
CA VAL A 146 13.82 2.13 12.97
C VAL A 146 15.18 1.61 12.48
N ILE A 147 15.59 2.00 11.27
CA ILE A 147 16.88 1.70 10.63
C ILE A 147 17.88 2.83 10.90
N LYS A 148 18.95 2.55 11.68
CA LYS A 148 19.92 3.59 12.11
C LYS A 148 20.73 4.24 10.99
N GLN A 149 20.83 3.61 9.81
CA GLN A 149 21.56 4.08 8.63
C GLN A 149 20.82 3.67 7.36
N ALA A 150 19.64 4.24 7.13
CA ALA A 150 18.82 3.92 5.98
C ALA A 150 19.43 4.48 4.68
N SER A 151 19.46 3.65 3.64
CA SER A 151 19.76 4.04 2.26
C SER A 151 18.62 4.89 1.65
N PRO A 152 18.86 5.59 0.51
CA PRO A 152 17.79 6.26 -0.24
C PRO A 152 16.60 5.35 -0.55
N PHE A 153 16.85 4.08 -0.87
CA PHE A 153 15.80 3.07 -1.05
C PHE A 153 14.98 2.83 0.22
N GLU A 154 15.64 2.63 1.37
CA GLU A 154 14.97 2.40 2.66
C GLU A 154 14.22 3.64 3.17
N ASN A 155 14.67 4.84 2.79
CA ASN A 155 13.98 6.11 3.07
C ASN A 155 12.82 6.41 2.12
N CYS A 156 12.56 5.54 1.13
CA CYS A 156 11.61 5.76 0.05
C CYS A 156 11.93 6.99 -0.83
N GLU A 157 13.18 7.48 -0.81
CA GLU A 157 13.63 8.60 -1.65
C GLU A 157 13.64 8.22 -3.13
N THR A 158 13.79 6.94 -3.46
CA THR A 158 13.73 6.42 -4.83
C THR A 158 12.34 5.95 -5.25
N LEU A 159 11.29 6.34 -4.51
CA LEU A 159 9.90 6.03 -4.85
C LEU A 159 9.56 6.50 -6.25
N THR A 160 9.41 5.52 -7.15
CA THR A 160 9.19 5.72 -8.57
C THR A 160 7.72 5.51 -8.92
N ALA A 161 7.09 4.47 -8.40
CA ALA A 161 5.68 4.22 -8.70
C ALA A 161 4.93 3.75 -7.45
N MET A 162 3.67 4.17 -7.37
CA MET A 162 2.74 3.71 -6.34
C MET A 162 1.48 3.20 -7.03
N LYS A 163 1.12 1.95 -6.76
CA LYS A 163 -0.07 1.29 -7.32
C LYS A 163 -0.98 0.94 -6.16
N THR A 164 -2.06 1.69 -6.01
CA THR A 164 -3.06 1.45 -4.96
C THR A 164 -4.30 0.83 -5.57
N PHE A 165 -4.96 -0.07 -4.85
CA PHE A 165 -6.27 -0.58 -5.24
C PHE A 165 -7.14 -0.94 -4.05
N GLY A 166 -8.46 -0.88 -4.21
CA GLY A 166 -9.39 -0.95 -3.07
C GLY A 166 -9.02 0.08 -1.99
N CYS A 167 -8.61 1.29 -2.38
CA CYS A 167 -8.00 2.22 -1.45
C CYS A 167 -9.03 2.86 -0.50
N ASN A 168 -8.89 2.60 0.80
CA ASN A 168 -9.78 3.08 1.86
C ASN A 168 -9.25 4.33 2.59
N VAL A 169 -8.14 4.92 2.13
CA VAL A 169 -7.54 6.15 2.68
C VAL A 169 -8.57 7.26 2.91
N PRO A 170 -9.53 7.54 1.99
CA PRO A 170 -10.53 8.59 2.22
C PRO A 170 -11.33 8.46 3.52
N LEU A 171 -11.59 7.24 3.99
CA LEU A 171 -12.35 6.99 5.22
C LEU A 171 -11.60 7.42 6.49
N PHE A 172 -10.28 7.52 6.42
CA PHE A 172 -9.42 7.75 7.58
C PHE A 172 -8.85 9.18 7.65
N LEU A 173 -9.10 9.98 6.62
CA LEU A 173 -8.69 11.38 6.55
C LEU A 173 -9.76 12.34 7.11
N LEU A 174 -10.93 11.83 7.50
CA LEU A 174 -12.04 12.63 8.04
C LEU A 174 -11.64 13.45 9.28
N SER A 175 -10.68 12.97 10.07
CA SER A 175 -10.18 13.67 11.26
C SER A 175 -9.08 14.69 10.97
N ASN A 176 -8.62 14.81 9.73
CA ASN A 176 -7.49 15.67 9.38
C ASN A 176 -8.01 17.04 8.94
N GLU A 177 -7.49 18.10 9.56
CA GLU A 177 -7.81 19.47 9.16
C GLU A 177 -7.22 19.81 7.78
N ASN A 178 -6.06 19.25 7.46
CA ASN A 178 -5.38 19.41 6.18
C ASN A 178 -5.14 18.04 5.54
N ILE A 179 -5.62 17.87 4.31
CA ILE A 179 -5.47 16.62 3.54
C ILE A 179 -4.39 16.82 2.47
N GLU A 180 -3.19 16.37 2.80
CA GLU A 180 -2.03 16.40 1.91
C GLU A 180 -1.56 14.98 1.60
N PRO A 181 -1.19 14.68 0.34
CA PRO A 181 -0.54 13.41 0.00
C PRO A 181 0.95 13.45 0.34
N ILE A 182 1.58 12.26 0.36
CA ILE A 182 3.04 12.16 0.33
C ILE A 182 3.63 12.97 -0.83
N ARG A 183 4.87 13.45 -0.67
CA ARG A 183 5.65 13.96 -1.81
C ARG A 183 5.89 12.81 -2.79
N PHE A 184 5.52 13.02 -4.04
CA PHE A 184 5.65 12.03 -5.10
C PHE A 184 6.05 12.73 -6.42
N PRO A 185 6.99 12.18 -7.20
CA PRO A 185 7.86 11.05 -6.87
C PRO A 185 8.77 11.32 -5.67
N GLY A 186 9.51 10.30 -5.22
CA GLY A 186 10.48 10.46 -4.13
C GLY A 186 11.56 11.50 -4.45
N ASP A 187 11.99 12.25 -3.43
CA ASP A 187 12.92 13.39 -3.57
C ASP A 187 14.28 12.99 -4.19
N GLY A 188 14.67 11.71 -4.11
CA GLY A 188 15.91 11.15 -4.65
C GLY A 188 15.75 10.35 -5.95
N ILE A 189 14.60 10.44 -6.64
CA ILE A 189 14.30 9.61 -7.83
C ILE A 189 15.35 9.70 -8.94
N ALA A 190 16.02 10.85 -9.10
CA ALA A 190 17.08 11.01 -10.11
C ALA A 190 18.25 10.02 -9.91
N ALA A 191 18.57 9.68 -8.66
CA ALA A 191 19.61 8.69 -8.35
C ALA A 191 19.21 7.26 -8.75
N ALA A 192 17.91 7.00 -8.95
CA ALA A 192 17.41 5.72 -9.42
C ALA A 192 17.54 5.52 -10.93
N PHE A 193 17.73 6.61 -11.68
CA PHE A 193 17.84 6.59 -13.14
C PHE A 193 18.99 7.49 -13.62
N PRO A 194 20.26 7.13 -13.32
CA PRO A 194 21.41 8.01 -13.57
C PRO A 194 21.65 8.35 -15.04
N GLN A 195 21.08 7.59 -15.98
CA GLN A 195 21.20 7.80 -17.42
C GLN A 195 19.92 8.34 -18.08
N ALA A 196 18.83 8.49 -17.32
CA ALA A 196 17.57 8.96 -17.86
C ALA A 196 17.45 10.49 -17.77
N THR A 197 16.84 11.09 -18.78
CA THR A 197 16.45 12.51 -18.73
C THR A 197 15.27 12.72 -17.78
N PRO A 198 15.05 13.95 -17.27
CA PRO A 198 13.88 14.27 -16.45
C PRO A 198 12.54 13.88 -17.10
N ALA A 199 12.41 14.08 -18.41
CA ALA A 199 11.20 13.70 -19.15
C ALA A 199 10.98 12.17 -19.21
N GLN A 200 12.06 11.38 -19.30
CA GLN A 200 11.97 9.93 -19.23
C GLN A 200 11.57 9.47 -17.82
N ILE A 201 12.13 10.06 -16.78
CA ILE A 201 11.76 9.76 -15.39
C ILE A 201 10.28 10.10 -15.15
N GLU A 202 9.81 11.28 -15.58
CA GLU A 202 8.41 11.70 -15.48
C GLU A 202 7.45 10.71 -16.18
N SER A 203 7.87 10.11 -17.29
CA SER A 203 7.05 9.14 -18.02
C SER A 203 6.76 7.85 -17.25
N VAL A 204 7.61 7.47 -16.29
CA VAL A 204 7.47 6.27 -15.45
C VAL A 204 7.08 6.58 -14.00
N ALA A 205 7.33 7.81 -13.54
CA ALA A 205 7.06 8.26 -12.18
C ALA A 205 5.57 8.49 -11.94
N LYS A 206 4.81 7.42 -11.64
CA LYS A 206 3.34 7.44 -11.62
C LYS A 206 2.73 6.81 -10.37
N TRP A 207 1.88 7.58 -9.68
CA TRP A 207 0.91 7.04 -8.73
C TRP A 207 -0.40 6.74 -9.45
N THR A 208 -0.74 5.46 -9.55
CA THR A 208 -2.00 4.98 -10.13
C THR A 208 -2.87 4.36 -9.05
N ASN A 209 -4.10 4.81 -8.91
CA ASN A 209 -5.09 4.23 -8.00
C ASN A 209 -6.18 3.52 -8.81
N PHE A 210 -6.32 2.21 -8.66
CA PHE A 210 -7.39 1.44 -9.29
C PHE A 210 -8.56 1.32 -8.33
N PHE A 211 -9.75 1.72 -8.77
CA PHE A 211 -10.96 1.58 -7.97
C PHE A 211 -12.09 0.98 -8.80
N ASP A 212 -12.86 0.12 -8.18
CA ASP A 212 -14.14 -0.33 -8.71
C ASP A 212 -15.25 0.54 -8.12
N ARG A 213 -16.24 0.90 -8.93
CA ARG A 213 -17.42 1.65 -8.48
C ARG A 213 -18.30 0.84 -7.53
N ASP A 214 -18.25 -0.48 -7.63
CA ASP A 214 -19.02 -1.40 -6.80
C ASP A 214 -18.29 -1.75 -5.48
N ASP A 215 -16.99 -1.45 -5.39
CA ASP A 215 -16.20 -1.62 -4.17
C ASP A 215 -16.42 -0.45 -3.21
N VAL A 216 -17.31 -0.65 -2.23
CA VAL A 216 -17.65 0.37 -1.22
C VAL A 216 -16.47 0.78 -0.31
N PHE A 217 -15.36 0.04 -0.33
CA PHE A 217 -14.13 0.38 0.39
C PHE A 217 -13.04 0.95 -0.51
N GLY A 218 -13.20 0.89 -1.83
CA GLY A 218 -12.26 1.39 -2.83
C GLY A 218 -12.71 2.73 -3.39
N TRP A 219 -12.00 3.79 -3.04
CA TRP A 219 -12.38 5.15 -3.42
C TRP A 219 -11.33 5.80 -4.34
N PRO A 220 -11.75 6.74 -5.22
CA PRO A 220 -10.80 7.61 -5.90
C PRO A 220 -10.07 8.52 -4.90
N LEU A 221 -8.81 8.84 -5.16
CA LEU A 221 -7.99 9.68 -4.28
C LEU A 221 -7.84 11.11 -4.79
N ALA A 222 -7.86 11.33 -6.11
CA ALA A 222 -7.74 12.66 -6.71
C ALA A 222 -8.75 13.68 -6.15
N PRO A 223 -10.02 13.33 -5.83
CA PRO A 223 -10.98 14.27 -5.25
C PRO A 223 -10.70 14.71 -3.81
N LEU A 224 -9.75 14.08 -3.11
CA LEU A 224 -9.46 14.40 -1.70
C LEU A 224 -8.92 15.81 -1.51
N SER A 225 -8.08 16.28 -2.43
CA SER A 225 -7.56 17.65 -2.45
C SER A 225 -6.93 17.99 -3.79
N THR A 226 -6.71 19.29 -4.05
CA THR A 226 -5.96 19.75 -5.23
C THR A 226 -4.57 19.13 -5.33
N ALA A 227 -3.93 18.82 -4.19
CA ALA A 227 -2.62 18.18 -4.16
C ALA A 227 -2.69 16.72 -4.63
N TYR A 228 -3.66 15.94 -4.15
CA TYR A 228 -3.91 14.57 -4.63
C TYR A 228 -4.20 14.56 -6.14
N GLY A 229 -5.07 15.46 -6.62
CA GLY A 229 -5.44 15.55 -8.04
C GLY A 229 -4.30 15.90 -9.00
N LYS A 230 -3.17 16.40 -8.50
CA LYS A 230 -1.97 16.66 -9.32
C LYS A 230 -1.09 15.43 -9.53
N ILE A 231 -1.10 14.49 -8.58
CA ILE A 231 -0.11 13.41 -8.53
C ILE A 231 -0.73 12.02 -8.67
N VAL A 232 -2.02 11.85 -8.36
CA VAL A 232 -2.71 10.56 -8.45
C VAL A 232 -3.53 10.48 -9.72
N ASN A 233 -3.28 9.42 -10.49
CA ASN A 233 -4.11 9.02 -11.61
C ASN A 233 -5.10 7.92 -11.16
N ASP A 234 -6.35 8.32 -10.89
CA ASP A 234 -7.45 7.38 -10.60
C ASP A 234 -7.91 6.67 -11.88
N VAL A 235 -7.94 5.35 -11.84
CA VAL A 235 -8.36 4.46 -12.94
C VAL A 235 -9.53 3.62 -12.46
N GLN A 236 -10.69 3.82 -13.07
CA GLN A 236 -11.82 2.94 -12.81
C GLN A 236 -11.58 1.58 -13.47
N VAL A 237 -11.81 0.50 -12.70
CA VAL A 237 -11.75 -0.89 -13.16
C VAL A 237 -13.05 -1.61 -12.78
N ASN A 238 -13.27 -2.79 -13.35
CA ASN A 238 -14.39 -3.65 -12.97
C ASN A 238 -13.83 -5.01 -12.54
N VAL A 239 -13.77 -5.24 -11.24
CA VAL A 239 -13.18 -6.43 -10.63
C VAL A 239 -14.27 -7.32 -10.04
N GLY A 240 -14.23 -8.60 -10.37
CA GLY A 240 -15.24 -9.57 -9.97
C GLY A 240 -16.43 -9.69 -10.94
N GLY A 241 -17.39 -10.54 -10.59
CA GLY A 241 -18.60 -10.79 -11.39
C GLY A 241 -19.84 -10.06 -10.87
N TRP A 242 -20.92 -10.10 -11.66
CA TRP A 242 -22.22 -9.44 -11.39
C TRP A 242 -22.85 -9.81 -10.02
N PHE A 243 -22.47 -10.95 -9.43
CA PHE A 243 -22.95 -11.42 -8.12
C PHE A 243 -21.99 -11.14 -6.96
N THR A 244 -20.75 -10.75 -7.22
CA THR A 244 -19.73 -10.47 -6.20
C THR A 244 -19.44 -8.99 -6.03
N SER A 245 -19.78 -8.16 -7.02
CA SER A 245 -19.42 -6.73 -7.05
C SER A 245 -19.98 -5.94 -5.86
N ALA A 246 -21.19 -6.25 -5.40
CA ALA A 246 -21.83 -5.64 -4.22
C ALA A 246 -21.54 -6.37 -2.88
N THR A 247 -20.54 -7.26 -2.82
CA THR A 247 -20.18 -7.99 -1.59
C THR A 247 -18.75 -7.67 -1.19
N PRO A 248 -18.34 -7.82 0.08
CA PRO A 248 -16.95 -7.61 0.49
C PRO A 248 -15.91 -8.47 -0.25
N LEU A 249 -16.36 -9.47 -1.04
CA LEU A 249 -15.52 -10.31 -1.87
C LEU A 249 -14.97 -9.58 -3.12
N SER A 250 -15.65 -8.55 -3.64
CA SER A 250 -15.14 -7.74 -4.77
C SER A 250 -13.86 -7.01 -4.40
N HIS A 251 -13.77 -6.57 -3.15
CA HIS A 251 -12.60 -5.90 -2.58
C HIS A 251 -11.33 -6.74 -2.67
N ASP A 252 -11.42 -8.07 -2.70
CA ASP A 252 -10.27 -8.97 -2.83
C ASP A 252 -9.99 -9.41 -4.29
N GLN A 253 -10.81 -9.01 -5.26
CA GLN A 253 -10.65 -9.48 -6.66
C GLN A 253 -9.55 -8.77 -7.45
N TYR A 254 -9.10 -7.59 -7.00
CA TYR A 254 -8.07 -6.81 -7.70
C TYR A 254 -6.74 -7.57 -7.90
N TRP A 255 -6.35 -8.41 -6.94
CA TRP A 255 -5.06 -9.11 -6.91
C TRP A 255 -4.80 -9.96 -8.15
N THR A 256 -5.86 -10.48 -8.77
CA THR A 256 -5.78 -11.34 -9.95
C THR A 256 -6.62 -10.81 -11.11
N ASP A 257 -6.98 -9.54 -11.12
CA ASP A 257 -7.70 -8.94 -12.25
C ASP A 257 -6.73 -8.50 -13.36
N ASN A 258 -7.12 -8.67 -14.63
CA ASN A 258 -6.28 -8.26 -15.77
C ASN A 258 -6.23 -6.75 -15.96
N ASP A 259 -7.31 -6.04 -15.59
CA ASP A 259 -7.40 -4.59 -15.68
C ASP A 259 -6.52 -3.89 -14.64
N VAL A 260 -6.07 -4.64 -13.62
CA VAL A 260 -5.07 -4.21 -12.63
C VAL A 260 -3.67 -4.73 -12.99
N ILE A 261 -3.55 -6.02 -13.28
CA ILE A 261 -2.24 -6.67 -13.47
C ILE A 261 -1.54 -6.20 -14.74
N ARG A 262 -2.25 -6.06 -15.87
CA ARG A 262 -1.61 -5.68 -17.14
C ARG A 262 -1.06 -4.26 -17.10
N PRO A 263 -1.77 -3.24 -16.57
CA PRO A 263 -1.20 -1.91 -16.40
C PRO A 263 -0.02 -1.85 -15.42
N ILE A 264 -0.07 -2.60 -14.31
CA ILE A 264 1.07 -2.67 -13.38
C ILE A 264 2.28 -3.31 -14.06
N ALA A 265 2.10 -4.44 -14.75
CA ALA A 265 3.17 -5.10 -15.50
C ALA A 265 3.75 -4.21 -16.60
N ALA A 266 2.91 -3.42 -17.29
CA ALA A 266 3.37 -2.41 -18.24
C ALA A 266 4.28 -1.37 -17.57
N SER A 267 3.81 -0.80 -16.46
CA SER A 267 4.56 0.20 -15.69
C SER A 267 5.90 -0.34 -15.21
N LEU A 268 5.97 -1.61 -14.77
CA LEU A 268 7.21 -2.26 -14.36
C LEU A 268 8.17 -2.48 -15.54
N ALA A 269 7.66 -2.90 -16.70
CA ALA A 269 8.47 -3.06 -17.91
C ALA A 269 9.04 -1.71 -18.40
N ASP A 270 8.24 -0.64 -18.35
CA ASP A 270 8.68 0.71 -18.73
C ASP A 270 9.78 1.23 -17.78
N ILE A 271 9.67 0.97 -16.48
CA ILE A 271 10.73 1.28 -15.50
C ILE A 271 12.00 0.51 -15.83
N LEU A 272 11.92 -0.79 -16.10
CA LEU A 272 13.08 -1.61 -16.46
C LEU A 272 13.78 -1.14 -17.74
N ALA A 273 13.04 -0.54 -18.68
CA ALA A 273 13.60 -0.02 -19.93
C ALA A 273 14.45 1.24 -19.72
N LEU A 274 14.33 1.93 -18.58
CA LEU A 274 15.14 3.09 -18.22
C LEU A 274 16.39 2.74 -17.37
N LEU A 275 16.56 1.45 -17.02
CA LEU A 275 17.66 0.93 -16.20
C LEU A 275 18.69 0.14 -17.03
#